data_AF-A0A6J3C492-F1
#
_entry.id   AF-A0A6J3C492-F1
#
_cell.length_a   1.000
_cell.length_b   1.000
_cell.length_c   1.000
_cell.angle_alpha   90.00
_cell.angle_beta   90.00
_cell.angle_gamma   90.00
#
_symmetry.space_group_name_H-M   'P 1'
#
loop_
_entity.id
_entity.type
_entity.pdbx_description
1 polymer ?
#
loop_
_entity_poly.entity_id
_entity_poly.type
_entity_poly.pdbx_seq_one_letter_code
_entity_poly.pdbx_strand_id
1 'polypeptide(L)'
;MFDRCFNLLLISQVNGSILLQRNITLTAQVVITLETVKNLKDIGQREGLSAQVVQAQQRGVRWLERHLQLLDELGEPHALAVVAYALTFSKAPSSEHAFRLLKKRQRSEGGLVYWGREPVPQPPYKMENQKPFLLPRLPYKYDSNNIAATAYALLACMDHQDNNEPIVMWLNAQRLKDGGWASTQDTYIAMRALIEYTNRKRLRDVSSLAVTVDAVALRGGTRLLHVANDNLAIMQSVEIPEAWGTVKVTARGAGFAILQMSVQYNVDIARFQTQPPVPAFDLLAQPLRYYGRNQSHIEFQSCASWTLVEESPRSGLAVMDVAIPTGYMIQQQRLDAYVLSRRVPTLQRAKFLPSKLLFYFDYLSPERTCVNFTIERWFPVANMSRYLPVRVYDYYAPERYNESIFDALPTYLLNICEVCGSSQCPYCAIYNAGPRAVAAVPLLLLAVVVTLTRYIRPQLLSHLVT
;
A
#
# COMPACT_ATOMS: atom_id res chain seq x y z
N MET A 1 -3.12 -18.86 2.19
CA MET A 1 -3.38 -17.56 1.55
C MET A 1 -4.40 -16.69 2.31
N PHE A 2 -5.31 -17.26 3.12
CA PHE A 2 -6.35 -16.53 3.86
C PHE A 2 -6.02 -16.19 5.33
N ASP A 3 -4.77 -16.33 5.77
CA ASP A 3 -4.51 -16.54 7.19
C ASP A 3 -4.67 -15.29 8.08
N ARG A 4 -4.36 -14.05 7.66
CA ARG A 4 -4.17 -12.94 8.63
C ARG A 4 -5.12 -11.76 8.73
N CYS A 5 -6.01 -11.52 7.78
CA CYS A 5 -7.05 -10.53 8.04
C CYS A 5 -8.03 -10.97 9.14
N PHE A 6 -7.95 -12.25 9.54
CA PHE A 6 -8.70 -12.88 10.61
C PHE A 6 -7.86 -13.10 11.89
N ASN A 7 -6.63 -12.57 11.97
CA ASN A 7 -5.64 -12.84 13.02
C ASN A 7 -5.21 -11.60 13.81
N LEU A 8 -6.17 -10.86 14.36
CA LEU A 8 -5.86 -9.95 15.46
C LEU A 8 -6.31 -10.68 16.70
N LEU A 9 -5.36 -11.12 17.50
CA LEU A 9 -5.65 -11.71 18.78
C LEU A 9 -4.52 -11.28 19.69
N LEU A 10 -4.85 -10.64 20.81
CA LEU A 10 -3.92 -10.47 21.92
C LEU A 10 -4.45 -11.31 23.08
N ILE A 11 -3.51 -11.95 23.75
CA ILE A 11 -3.60 -12.96 24.77
C ILE A 11 -4.47 -12.52 25.96
N SER A 12 -5.62 -13.17 26.17
CA SER A 12 -6.02 -13.57 27.52
C SER A 12 -5.72 -15.06 27.65
N GLN A 13 -4.82 -15.41 28.57
CA GLN A 13 -4.37 -16.77 28.76
C GLN A 13 -5.52 -17.74 29.04
N VAL A 14 -5.91 -18.50 28.01
CA VAL A 14 -6.54 -19.82 28.17
C VAL A 14 -6.00 -20.67 27.02
N ASN A 15 -5.24 -21.72 27.36
CA ASN A 15 -4.68 -22.68 26.42
C ASN A 15 -5.71 -23.06 25.33
N GLY A 16 -5.46 -22.67 24.07
CA GLY A 16 -6.25 -23.06 22.89
C GLY A 16 -7.30 -22.08 22.37
N SER A 17 -7.61 -20.98 23.08
CA SER A 17 -8.67 -20.02 22.69
C SER A 17 -8.39 -19.30 21.37
N ILE A 18 -7.12 -19.00 21.08
CA ILE A 18 -6.68 -18.29 19.87
C ILE A 18 -6.90 -19.13 18.60
N LEU A 19 -6.49 -20.41 18.63
CA LEU A 19 -6.74 -21.34 17.52
C LEU A 19 -8.24 -21.58 17.32
N LEU A 20 -8.98 -21.64 18.43
CA LEU A 20 -10.43 -21.83 18.38
C LEU A 20 -11.11 -20.63 17.71
N GLN A 21 -10.77 -19.38 18.08
CA GLN A 21 -11.33 -18.18 17.44
C GLN A 21 -10.94 -18.02 15.96
N ARG A 22 -9.73 -18.43 15.58
CA ARG A 22 -9.29 -18.51 14.16
C ARG A 22 -10.16 -19.47 13.36
N ASN A 23 -10.44 -20.64 13.93
CA ASN A 23 -11.34 -21.59 13.33
C ASN A 23 -12.76 -21.00 13.21
N ILE A 24 -13.16 -20.10 14.12
CA ILE A 24 -14.47 -19.46 14.06
C ILE A 24 -14.62 -18.50 12.89
N THR A 25 -13.71 -17.53 12.76
CA THR A 25 -13.78 -16.53 11.69
C THR A 25 -13.62 -17.18 10.32
N LEU A 26 -12.72 -18.16 10.19
CA LEU A 26 -12.56 -18.94 8.94
C LEU A 26 -13.83 -19.71 8.60
N THR A 27 -14.44 -20.39 9.57
CA THR A 27 -15.70 -21.13 9.36
C THR A 27 -16.83 -20.19 8.95
N ALA A 28 -16.92 -19.01 9.57
CA ALA A 28 -17.93 -18.01 9.22
C ALA A 28 -17.78 -17.49 7.79
N GLN A 29 -16.56 -17.23 7.34
CA GLN A 29 -16.28 -16.85 5.95
C GLN A 29 -16.64 -17.95 4.97
N VAL A 30 -16.30 -19.20 5.29
CA VAL A 30 -16.71 -20.35 4.46
C VAL A 30 -18.23 -20.48 4.42
N VAL A 31 -18.95 -20.24 5.52
CA VAL A 31 -20.42 -20.22 5.52
C VAL A 31 -20.97 -19.11 4.62
N ILE A 32 -20.39 -17.90 4.69
CA ILE A 32 -20.76 -16.77 3.82
C ILE A 32 -20.54 -17.15 2.35
N THR A 33 -19.38 -17.72 2.01
CA THR A 33 -19.08 -18.11 0.63
C THR A 33 -20.01 -19.21 0.13
N LEU A 34 -20.26 -20.25 0.94
CA LEU A 34 -21.19 -21.33 0.61
C LEU A 34 -22.62 -20.81 0.38
N GLU A 35 -23.08 -19.83 1.15
CA GLU A 35 -24.40 -19.22 0.93
C GLU A 35 -24.43 -18.42 -0.39
N THR A 36 -23.35 -17.70 -0.73
CA THR A 36 -23.29 -16.97 -2.02
C THR A 36 -23.31 -17.89 -3.24
N VAL A 37 -22.77 -19.11 -3.14
CA VAL A 37 -22.70 -20.06 -4.25
C VAL A 37 -23.79 -21.14 -4.19
N LYS A 38 -24.74 -21.07 -3.26
CA LYS A 38 -25.73 -22.12 -3.00
C LYS A 38 -26.63 -22.45 -4.21
N ASN A 39 -26.87 -21.47 -5.08
CA ASN A 39 -27.68 -21.63 -6.29
C ASN A 39 -26.84 -22.10 -7.50
N LEU A 40 -26.12 -23.23 -7.35
CA LEU A 40 -25.33 -23.82 -8.45
C LEU A 40 -26.17 -24.35 -9.63
N LYS A 41 -27.50 -24.40 -9.48
CA LYS A 41 -28.43 -24.81 -10.54
C LYS A 41 -28.28 -23.95 -11.80
N ASP A 42 -27.95 -22.67 -11.63
CA ASP A 42 -27.80 -21.71 -12.73
C ASP A 42 -26.53 -21.95 -13.57
N ILE A 43 -25.63 -22.83 -13.11
CA ILE A 43 -24.32 -23.12 -13.74
C ILE A 43 -24.30 -24.54 -14.38
N GLY A 44 -25.44 -25.23 -14.43
CA GLY A 44 -25.57 -26.54 -15.11
C GLY A 44 -24.84 -27.70 -14.41
N GLN A 45 -24.51 -27.57 -13.13
CA GLN A 45 -23.87 -28.64 -12.36
C GLN A 45 -24.87 -29.61 -11.71
N ARG A 46 -24.39 -30.86 -11.50
CA ARG A 46 -25.15 -32.01 -10.97
C ARG A 46 -25.88 -31.66 -9.67
N GLU A 47 -27.17 -32.02 -9.60
CA GLU A 47 -28.05 -31.77 -8.43
C GLU A 47 -27.43 -32.22 -7.10
N GLY A 48 -26.65 -33.30 -7.08
CA GLY A 48 -25.99 -33.81 -5.87
C GLY A 48 -24.98 -32.87 -5.21
N LEU A 49 -24.29 -32.01 -5.97
CA LEU A 49 -23.31 -31.07 -5.39
C LEU A 49 -24.02 -29.97 -4.58
N SER A 50 -25.16 -29.49 -5.07
CA SER A 50 -25.96 -28.48 -4.35
C SER A 50 -26.40 -28.98 -2.96
N ALA A 51 -26.82 -30.25 -2.86
CA ALA A 51 -27.20 -30.87 -1.59
C ALA A 51 -26.01 -30.97 -0.61
N GLN A 52 -24.82 -31.31 -1.11
CA GLN A 52 -23.60 -31.36 -0.30
C GLN A 52 -23.19 -29.97 0.22
N VAL A 53 -23.32 -28.93 -0.62
CA VAL A 53 -23.06 -27.53 -0.23
C VAL A 53 -24.00 -27.11 0.90
N VAL A 54 -25.30 -27.38 0.77
CA VAL A 54 -26.29 -27.08 1.82
C VAL A 54 -25.98 -27.84 3.11
N GLN A 55 -25.62 -29.12 3.03
CA GLN A 55 -25.26 -29.91 4.21
C GLN A 55 -23.97 -29.41 4.87
N ALA A 56 -22.95 -29.03 4.10
CA ALA A 56 -21.72 -28.42 4.61
C ALA A 56 -22.00 -27.07 5.28
N GLN A 57 -22.83 -26.25 4.65
CA GLN A 57 -23.25 -24.96 5.19
C GLN A 57 -23.97 -25.13 6.54
N GLN A 58 -24.96 -26.03 6.62
CA GLN A 58 -25.68 -26.29 7.88
C GLN A 58 -24.76 -26.78 9.00
N ARG A 59 -23.76 -27.62 8.68
CA ARG A 59 -22.74 -28.03 9.65
C ARG A 59 -21.91 -26.84 10.14
N GLY A 60 -21.52 -25.94 9.24
CA GLY A 60 -20.85 -24.69 9.58
C GLY A 60 -21.70 -23.80 10.49
N VAL A 61 -22.97 -23.57 10.14
CA VAL A 61 -23.91 -22.76 10.96
C VAL A 61 -24.06 -23.35 12.36
N ARG A 62 -24.34 -24.65 12.49
CA ARG A 62 -24.46 -25.31 13.81
C ARG A 62 -23.18 -25.20 14.64
N TRP A 63 -22.03 -25.27 13.97
CA TRP A 63 -20.74 -25.13 14.64
C TRP A 63 -20.55 -23.68 15.14
N LEU A 64 -20.90 -22.66 14.34
CA LEU A 64 -20.86 -21.26 14.76
C LEU A 64 -21.79 -20.99 15.95
N GLU A 65 -23.01 -21.54 15.91
CA GLU A 65 -24.02 -21.41 16.97
C GLU A 65 -23.53 -21.88 18.32
N ARG A 66 -22.85 -23.03 18.35
CA ARG A 66 -22.27 -23.60 19.58
C ARG A 66 -21.18 -22.72 20.20
N HIS A 67 -20.51 -21.91 19.38
CA HIS A 67 -19.39 -21.07 19.82
C HIS A 67 -19.78 -19.59 20.03
N LEU A 68 -21.08 -19.23 19.91
CA LEU A 68 -21.54 -17.86 20.15
C LEU A 68 -21.28 -17.38 21.59
N GLN A 69 -21.46 -18.25 22.59
CA GLN A 69 -21.20 -17.91 24.00
C GLN A 69 -19.74 -17.52 24.22
N LEU A 70 -18.82 -18.29 23.64
CA LEU A 70 -17.39 -17.99 23.70
C LEU A 70 -17.06 -16.62 23.07
N LEU A 71 -17.76 -16.23 21.99
CA LEU A 71 -17.57 -14.93 21.36
C LEU A 71 -18.09 -13.78 22.21
N ASP A 72 -19.17 -13.96 22.99
CA ASP A 72 -19.66 -12.93 23.92
C ASP A 72 -18.68 -12.70 25.08
N GLU A 73 -18.06 -13.76 25.58
CA GLU A 73 -17.12 -13.66 26.71
C GLU A 73 -15.72 -13.18 26.28
N LEU A 74 -15.16 -13.75 25.20
CA LEU A 74 -13.76 -13.59 24.84
C LEU A 74 -13.52 -13.14 23.39
N GLY A 75 -14.57 -13.05 22.57
CA GLY A 75 -14.42 -12.70 21.16
C GLY A 75 -13.92 -11.27 20.96
N GLU A 76 -13.27 -10.99 19.83
CA GLU A 76 -13.05 -9.62 19.38
C GLU A 76 -14.28 -9.06 18.64
N PRO A 77 -14.48 -7.72 18.58
CA PRO A 77 -15.58 -7.11 17.83
C PRO A 77 -15.63 -7.54 16.35
N HIS A 78 -14.47 -7.69 15.70
CA HIS A 78 -14.38 -8.16 14.33
C HIS A 78 -14.92 -9.59 14.17
N ALA A 79 -14.47 -10.52 15.02
CA ALA A 79 -14.92 -11.91 14.97
C ALA A 79 -16.42 -12.03 15.19
N LEU A 80 -16.97 -11.29 16.16
CA LEU A 80 -18.40 -11.25 16.43
C LEU A 80 -19.20 -10.69 15.23
N ALA A 81 -18.71 -9.61 14.60
CA ALA A 81 -19.37 -9.02 13.44
C ALA A 81 -19.41 -9.97 12.23
N VAL A 82 -18.30 -10.68 11.95
CA VAL A 82 -18.24 -11.67 10.86
C VAL A 82 -19.24 -12.81 11.11
N VAL A 83 -19.31 -13.32 12.35
CA VAL A 83 -20.21 -14.42 12.71
C VAL A 83 -21.67 -13.97 12.70
N ALA A 84 -21.98 -12.79 13.24
CA ALA A 84 -23.31 -12.21 13.20
C ALA A 84 -23.77 -12.02 11.74
N TYR A 85 -22.90 -11.51 10.87
CA TYR A 85 -23.20 -11.41 9.44
C TYR A 85 -23.39 -12.78 8.78
N ALA A 86 -22.55 -13.78 9.08
CA ALA A 86 -22.70 -15.13 8.52
C ALA A 86 -24.05 -15.76 8.89
N LEU A 87 -24.44 -15.65 10.16
CA LEU A 87 -25.70 -16.20 10.67
C LEU A 87 -26.92 -15.47 10.11
N THR A 88 -26.89 -14.13 10.06
CA THR A 88 -27.96 -13.31 9.44
C THR A 88 -28.10 -13.60 7.94
N PHE A 89 -26.99 -13.61 7.20
CA PHE A 89 -26.97 -13.90 5.77
C PHE A 89 -27.50 -15.30 5.44
N SER A 90 -27.17 -16.31 6.27
CA SER A 90 -27.70 -17.67 6.13
C SER A 90 -29.13 -17.87 6.65
N LYS A 91 -29.75 -16.83 7.23
CA LYS A 91 -31.07 -16.89 7.91
C LYS A 91 -31.14 -17.96 9.01
N ALA A 92 -30.06 -18.08 9.79
CA ALA A 92 -30.00 -19.01 10.91
C ALA A 92 -30.97 -18.62 12.04
N PRO A 93 -31.52 -19.58 12.81
CA PRO A 93 -32.45 -19.28 13.91
C PRO A 93 -31.79 -18.46 15.04
N SER A 94 -30.48 -18.62 15.21
CA SER A 94 -29.66 -17.87 16.18
C SER A 94 -29.27 -16.45 15.73
N SER A 95 -29.67 -16.02 14.53
CA SER A 95 -29.29 -14.71 13.96
C SER A 95 -29.63 -13.54 14.88
N GLU A 96 -30.84 -13.54 15.47
CA GLU A 96 -31.28 -12.49 16.39
C GLU A 96 -30.46 -12.49 17.70
N HIS A 97 -30.05 -13.66 18.18
CA HIS A 97 -29.16 -13.74 19.34
C HIS A 97 -27.79 -13.15 19.02
N ALA A 98 -27.19 -13.53 17.89
CA ALA A 98 -25.91 -12.99 17.43
C ALA A 98 -25.98 -11.47 17.20
N PHE A 99 -27.09 -10.96 16.65
CA PHE A 99 -27.32 -9.53 16.47
C PHE A 99 -27.38 -8.79 17.82
N ARG A 100 -28.07 -9.34 18.83
CA ARG A 100 -28.12 -8.73 20.17
C ARG A 100 -26.73 -8.64 20.80
N LEU A 101 -25.91 -9.69 20.66
CA LEU A 101 -24.52 -9.68 21.11
C LEU A 101 -23.69 -8.62 20.38
N LEU A 102 -23.86 -8.51 19.07
CA LEU A 102 -23.19 -7.49 18.27
C LEU A 102 -23.56 -6.08 18.72
N LYS A 103 -24.85 -5.81 18.92
CA LYS A 103 -25.38 -4.51 19.37
C LYS A 103 -24.87 -4.12 20.76
N LYS A 104 -24.72 -5.09 21.67
CA LYS A 104 -24.11 -4.89 23.00
C LYS A 104 -22.68 -4.36 22.92
N ARG A 105 -21.94 -4.67 21.85
CA ARG A 105 -20.55 -4.25 21.63
C ARG A 105 -20.36 -3.04 20.72
N GLN A 106 -21.45 -2.37 20.36
CA GLN A 106 -21.37 -1.14 19.58
C GLN A 106 -20.71 -0.03 20.39
N ARG A 107 -19.94 0.83 19.72
CA ARG A 107 -19.42 2.08 20.28
C ARG A 107 -20.14 3.24 19.62
N SER A 108 -20.50 4.26 20.38
CA SER A 108 -21.08 5.49 19.84
C SER A 108 -20.34 6.71 20.39
N GLU A 109 -19.75 7.48 19.48
CA GLU A 109 -19.00 8.69 19.79
C GLU A 109 -19.31 9.77 18.75
N GLY A 110 -19.76 10.95 19.19
CA GLY A 110 -20.00 12.10 18.29
C GLY A 110 -21.11 11.88 17.26
N GLY A 111 -22.12 11.07 17.59
CA GLY A 111 -23.19 10.70 16.65
C GLY A 111 -22.77 9.67 15.61
N LEU A 112 -21.53 9.15 15.67
CA LEU A 112 -21.05 8.06 14.85
C LEU A 112 -21.15 6.74 15.62
N VAL A 113 -21.38 5.64 14.89
CA VAL A 113 -21.48 4.29 15.48
C VAL A 113 -20.50 3.35 14.78
N TYR A 114 -19.74 2.58 15.55
CA TYR A 114 -18.72 1.68 15.02
C TYR A 114 -18.42 0.50 15.96
N TRP A 115 -17.70 -0.48 15.46
CA TRP A 115 -17.20 -1.62 16.21
C TRP A 115 -15.69 -1.63 16.16
N GLY A 116 -15.07 -1.51 17.33
CA GLY A 116 -13.62 -1.51 17.45
C GLY A 116 -13.17 -1.96 18.82
N ARG A 117 -11.94 -2.48 18.89
CA ARG A 117 -11.36 -2.97 20.14
C ARG A 117 -11.13 -1.83 21.12
N GLU A 118 -10.49 -0.77 20.64
CA GLU A 118 -10.21 0.47 21.36
C GLU A 118 -11.13 1.60 20.86
N PRO A 119 -11.40 2.61 21.71
CA PRO A 119 -12.11 3.80 21.25
C PRO A 119 -11.27 4.55 20.20
N VAL A 120 -11.90 4.87 19.07
CA VAL A 120 -11.33 5.66 17.99
C VAL A 120 -11.79 7.10 18.17
N PRO A 121 -10.88 8.07 18.30
CA PRO A 121 -11.27 9.46 18.49
C PRO A 121 -12.05 9.98 17.29
N GLN A 122 -12.89 10.98 17.54
CA GLN A 122 -13.62 11.66 16.48
C GLN A 122 -12.66 12.29 15.46
N PRO A 123 -13.10 12.47 14.20
CA PRO A 123 -12.33 13.21 13.21
C PRO A 123 -11.81 14.51 13.82
N PRO A 124 -10.49 14.70 13.87
CA PRO A 124 -9.91 15.83 14.57
C PRO A 124 -10.39 17.13 13.91
N TYR A 125 -10.70 18.13 14.72
CA TYR A 125 -11.04 19.45 14.23
C TYR A 125 -10.36 20.52 15.07
N LYS A 126 -10.13 21.67 14.47
CA LYS A 126 -9.63 22.87 15.15
C LYS A 126 -10.70 23.95 15.07
N MET A 127 -10.88 24.70 16.16
CA MET A 127 -11.70 25.91 16.14
C MET A 127 -10.80 27.11 15.87
N GLU A 128 -11.08 27.84 14.79
CA GLU A 128 -10.49 29.15 14.54
C GLU A 128 -11.60 30.15 14.26
N ASN A 129 -11.62 31.27 14.98
CA ASN A 129 -12.65 32.32 14.84
C ASN A 129 -14.08 31.76 14.88
N GLN A 130 -14.36 30.87 15.85
CA GLN A 130 -15.65 30.19 16.04
C GLN A 130 -16.09 29.30 14.86
N LYS A 131 -15.19 28.95 13.94
CA LYS A 131 -15.46 28.03 12.83
C LYS A 131 -14.69 26.71 12.99
N PRO A 132 -15.36 25.55 12.82
CA PRO A 132 -14.69 24.26 12.79
C PRO A 132 -13.91 24.08 11.50
N PHE A 133 -12.64 23.70 11.63
CA PHE A 133 -11.77 23.23 10.55
C PHE A 133 -11.50 21.75 10.74
N LEU A 134 -11.86 20.94 9.76
CA LEU A 134 -11.53 19.51 9.76
C LEU A 134 -10.03 19.35 9.57
N LEU A 135 -9.41 18.56 10.43
CA LEU A 135 -8.00 18.21 10.36
C LEU A 135 -7.82 16.87 9.66
N PRO A 136 -6.62 16.62 9.07
CA PRO A 136 -6.33 15.33 8.48
C PRO A 136 -6.41 14.22 9.54
N ARG A 137 -7.01 13.11 9.14
CA ARG A 137 -7.02 11.87 9.92
C ARG A 137 -5.63 11.26 9.93
N LEU A 138 -5.17 10.83 11.11
CA LEU A 138 -3.97 10.01 11.28
C LEU A 138 -4.34 8.52 11.36
N PRO A 139 -3.41 7.60 11.01
CA PRO A 139 -3.66 6.17 11.17
C PRO A 139 -3.74 5.77 12.65
N TYR A 140 -4.63 4.85 13.01
CA TYR A 140 -4.75 4.32 14.38
C TYR A 140 -4.46 2.82 14.47
N LYS A 141 -4.29 2.34 15.71
CA LYS A 141 -3.76 1.00 16.10
C LYS A 141 -4.53 -0.22 15.56
N TYR A 142 -5.77 -0.07 15.10
CA TYR A 142 -6.58 -1.17 14.56
C TYR A 142 -7.46 -0.74 13.38
N ASP A 143 -7.00 0.21 12.58
CA ASP A 143 -7.82 0.84 11.53
C ASP A 143 -8.50 -0.18 10.61
N SER A 144 -7.71 -1.04 9.95
CA SER A 144 -8.23 -2.05 9.00
C SER A 144 -9.32 -2.91 9.64
N ASN A 145 -9.11 -3.28 10.90
CA ASN A 145 -9.96 -4.24 11.59
C ASN A 145 -11.25 -3.62 12.08
N ASN A 146 -11.17 -2.39 12.60
CA ASN A 146 -12.34 -1.61 13.00
C ASN A 146 -13.22 -1.31 11.79
N ILE A 147 -12.60 -1.00 10.64
CA ILE A 147 -13.32 -0.79 9.38
C ILE A 147 -14.02 -2.08 8.94
N ALA A 148 -13.31 -3.20 8.89
CA ALA A 148 -13.89 -4.49 8.53
C ALA A 148 -15.00 -4.92 9.50
N ALA A 149 -14.78 -4.79 10.81
CA ALA A 149 -15.78 -5.11 11.83
C ALA A 149 -17.05 -4.26 11.65
N THR A 150 -16.89 -2.96 11.45
CA THR A 150 -18.01 -2.03 11.29
C THR A 150 -18.77 -2.28 9.97
N ALA A 151 -18.08 -2.67 8.91
CA ALA A 151 -18.70 -3.02 7.64
C ALA A 151 -19.50 -4.34 7.72
N TYR A 152 -18.96 -5.38 8.37
CA TYR A 152 -19.73 -6.60 8.65
C TYR A 152 -20.92 -6.31 9.57
N ALA A 153 -20.74 -5.46 10.56
CA ALA A 153 -21.80 -5.06 11.45
C ALA A 153 -22.91 -4.29 10.72
N LEU A 154 -22.55 -3.37 9.81
CA LEU A 154 -23.50 -2.67 8.96
C LEU A 154 -24.37 -3.68 8.20
N LEU A 155 -23.76 -4.66 7.51
CA LEU A 155 -24.48 -5.69 6.78
C LEU A 155 -25.43 -6.50 7.68
N ALA A 156 -24.99 -6.89 8.87
CA ALA A 156 -25.84 -7.62 9.83
C ALA A 156 -26.99 -6.74 10.37
N CYS A 157 -26.75 -5.43 10.59
CA CYS A 157 -27.74 -4.50 11.10
C CYS A 157 -28.85 -4.17 10.09
N MET A 158 -28.60 -4.27 8.78
CA MET A 158 -29.61 -3.87 7.78
C MET A 158 -30.89 -4.69 7.79
N ASP A 159 -30.85 -5.94 8.28
CA ASP A 159 -32.04 -6.81 8.41
C ASP A 159 -32.76 -6.62 9.75
N HIS A 160 -32.13 -5.95 10.72
CA HIS A 160 -32.62 -5.85 12.11
C HIS A 160 -32.85 -4.42 12.61
N GLN A 161 -32.38 -3.39 11.89
CA GLN A 161 -32.43 -2.00 12.32
C GLN A 161 -32.72 -1.04 11.15
N ASP A 162 -33.63 -0.10 11.39
CA ASP A 162 -34.05 0.88 10.39
C ASP A 162 -33.06 2.04 10.21
N ASN A 163 -32.45 2.52 11.29
CA ASN A 163 -31.48 3.63 11.24
C ASN A 163 -30.03 3.12 11.33
N ASN A 164 -29.37 2.98 10.18
CA ASN A 164 -27.95 2.60 10.10
C ASN A 164 -27.06 3.74 9.56
N GLU A 165 -27.60 4.95 9.44
CA GLU A 165 -26.88 6.12 8.93
C GLU A 165 -25.63 6.48 9.74
N PRO A 166 -25.64 6.44 11.10
CA PRO A 166 -24.44 6.69 11.91
C PRO A 166 -23.26 5.76 11.60
N ILE A 167 -23.55 4.51 11.21
CA ILE A 167 -22.55 3.50 10.86
C ILE A 167 -21.92 3.83 9.50
N VAL A 168 -22.76 4.22 8.54
CA VAL A 168 -22.36 4.63 7.20
C VAL A 168 -21.54 5.91 7.22
N MET A 169 -21.93 6.89 8.04
CA MET A 169 -21.16 8.11 8.26
C MET A 169 -19.78 7.80 8.84
N TRP A 170 -19.69 6.90 9.82
CA TRP A 170 -18.40 6.50 10.38
C TRP A 170 -17.50 5.86 9.33
N LEU A 171 -18.00 4.89 8.56
CA LEU A 171 -17.21 4.23 7.49
C LEU A 171 -16.69 5.22 6.45
N ASN A 172 -17.52 6.18 6.04
CA ASN A 172 -17.14 7.23 5.10
C ASN A 172 -16.09 8.19 5.69
N ALA A 173 -16.14 8.46 6.99
CA ALA A 173 -15.12 9.26 7.69
C ALA A 173 -13.76 8.53 7.81
N GLN A 174 -13.72 7.20 7.65
CA GLN A 174 -12.46 6.43 7.65
C GLN A 174 -11.83 6.27 6.25
N ARG A 175 -12.45 6.78 5.17
CA ARG A 175 -11.96 6.57 3.80
C ARG A 175 -10.63 7.28 3.55
N LEU A 176 -9.75 6.62 2.79
CA LEU A 176 -8.50 7.18 2.29
C LEU A 176 -8.70 7.86 0.92
N LYS A 177 -7.63 8.48 0.39
CA LYS A 177 -7.63 9.26 -0.86
C LYS A 177 -8.18 8.51 -2.08
N ASP A 178 -7.79 7.25 -2.25
CA ASP A 178 -8.02 6.49 -3.49
C ASP A 178 -9.37 5.76 -3.51
N GLY A 179 -10.32 6.22 -2.68
CA GLY A 179 -11.65 5.66 -2.56
C GLY A 179 -11.73 4.33 -1.79
N GLY A 180 -10.59 3.78 -1.34
CA GLY A 180 -10.48 2.61 -0.47
C GLY A 180 -10.21 2.94 1.00
N TRP A 181 -9.92 1.90 1.76
CA TRP A 181 -9.56 1.92 3.18
C TRP A 181 -8.13 1.37 3.38
N ALA A 182 -7.76 1.03 4.62
CA ALA A 182 -6.38 0.75 4.99
C ALA A 182 -5.83 -0.50 4.26
N SER A 183 -6.62 -1.57 4.12
CA SER A 183 -6.18 -2.83 3.51
C SER A 183 -7.06 -3.25 2.33
N THR A 184 -6.91 -4.51 1.88
CA THR A 184 -7.74 -5.08 0.82
C THR A 184 -9.07 -5.63 1.32
N GLN A 185 -9.09 -6.21 2.52
CA GLN A 185 -10.25 -6.94 3.05
C GLN A 185 -11.29 -5.99 3.60
N ASP A 186 -10.85 -5.00 4.38
CA ASP A 186 -11.66 -3.89 4.86
C ASP A 186 -12.26 -3.09 3.69
N THR A 187 -11.47 -2.81 2.65
CA THR A 187 -11.94 -2.12 1.44
C THR A 187 -13.03 -2.93 0.74
N TYR A 188 -12.83 -4.23 0.52
CA TYR A 188 -13.83 -5.08 -0.14
C TYR A 188 -15.14 -5.11 0.65
N ILE A 189 -15.09 -5.39 1.96
CA ILE A 189 -16.31 -5.54 2.75
C ILE A 189 -17.00 -4.20 2.99
N ALA A 190 -16.24 -3.10 3.21
CA ALA A 190 -16.81 -1.77 3.36
C ALA A 190 -17.51 -1.31 2.08
N MET A 191 -16.89 -1.52 0.92
CA MET A 191 -17.52 -1.22 -0.38
C MET A 191 -18.80 -2.03 -0.56
N ARG A 192 -18.77 -3.35 -0.28
CA ARG A 192 -19.97 -4.20 -0.35
C ARG A 192 -21.07 -3.68 0.58
N ALA A 193 -20.74 -3.39 1.84
CA ALA A 193 -21.70 -2.90 2.82
C ALA A 193 -22.31 -1.55 2.42
N LEU A 194 -21.52 -0.61 1.91
CA LEU A 194 -22.03 0.68 1.45
C LEU A 194 -22.91 0.55 0.20
N ILE A 195 -22.55 -0.32 -0.76
CA ILE A 195 -23.35 -0.59 -1.95
C ILE A 195 -24.72 -1.17 -1.54
N GLU A 196 -24.74 -2.21 -0.71
CA GLU A 196 -25.98 -2.82 -0.21
C GLU A 196 -26.85 -1.81 0.53
N TYR A 197 -26.24 -0.97 1.38
CA TYR A 197 -26.95 0.10 2.08
C TYR A 197 -27.61 1.08 1.10
N THR A 198 -26.85 1.56 0.10
CA THR A 198 -27.35 2.54 -0.87
C THR A 198 -28.51 1.98 -1.71
N ASN A 199 -28.44 0.70 -2.07
CA ASN A 199 -29.49 0.01 -2.82
C ASN A 199 -30.76 -0.14 -1.97
N ARG A 200 -30.65 -0.60 -0.72
CA ARG A 200 -31.79 -0.80 0.18
C ARG A 200 -32.49 0.51 0.55
N LYS A 201 -31.72 1.58 0.75
CA LYS A 201 -32.25 2.92 1.08
C LYS A 201 -32.66 3.74 -0.15
N ARG A 202 -32.48 3.20 -1.37
CA ARG A 202 -32.81 3.87 -2.64
C ARG A 202 -32.27 5.31 -2.72
N LEU A 203 -31.04 5.52 -2.25
CA LEU A 203 -30.41 6.85 -2.16
C LEU A 203 -30.18 7.50 -3.54
N ARG A 204 -30.35 6.74 -4.62
CA ARG A 204 -30.18 7.18 -6.01
C ARG A 204 -31.44 7.78 -6.63
N ASP A 205 -32.60 7.66 -5.98
CA ASP A 205 -33.87 8.07 -6.59
C ASP A 205 -33.96 9.60 -6.77
N VAL A 206 -33.28 10.39 -5.93
CA VAL A 206 -33.21 11.86 -6.05
C VAL A 206 -31.79 12.35 -5.76
N SER A 207 -31.08 12.80 -6.79
CA SER A 207 -29.80 13.49 -6.62
C SER A 207 -29.68 14.72 -7.54
N SER A 208 -29.54 15.89 -6.91
CA SER A 208 -29.24 17.17 -7.55
C SER A 208 -28.54 18.04 -6.52
N LEU A 209 -27.21 17.98 -6.50
CA LEU A 209 -26.36 18.74 -5.59
C LEU A 209 -25.44 19.68 -6.37
N ALA A 210 -25.40 20.94 -5.96
CA ALA A 210 -24.43 21.93 -6.41
C ALA A 210 -23.42 22.15 -5.27
N VAL A 211 -22.17 21.76 -5.50
CA VAL A 211 -21.06 21.88 -4.55
C VAL A 211 -20.10 22.96 -5.02
N THR A 212 -20.01 24.05 -4.27
CA THR A 212 -19.10 25.16 -4.52
C THR A 212 -17.86 25.01 -3.63
N VAL A 213 -16.68 25.07 -4.24
CA VAL A 213 -15.38 24.95 -3.60
C VAL A 213 -14.64 26.28 -3.76
N ASP A 214 -14.45 26.96 -2.63
CA ASP A 214 -13.68 28.19 -2.51
C ASP A 214 -12.37 27.90 -1.78
N ALA A 215 -11.23 28.14 -2.41
CA ALA A 215 -9.93 28.05 -1.74
C ALA A 215 -9.09 29.29 -2.01
N VAL A 216 -8.31 29.72 -1.02
CA VAL A 216 -7.44 30.89 -1.16
C VAL A 216 -6.38 30.68 -2.25
N ALA A 217 -5.86 29.45 -2.37
CA ALA A 217 -4.86 29.09 -3.37
C ALA A 217 -5.43 28.76 -4.77
N LEU A 218 -6.76 28.78 -4.97
CA LEU A 218 -7.37 28.50 -6.27
C LEU A 218 -7.20 29.67 -7.24
N ARG A 219 -6.41 29.46 -8.30
CA ARG A 219 -6.29 30.42 -9.41
C ARG A 219 -7.58 30.40 -10.24
N GLY A 220 -8.24 31.55 -10.37
CA GLY A 220 -9.47 31.70 -11.16
C GLY A 220 -10.79 31.62 -10.37
N GLY A 221 -10.74 31.68 -9.04
CA GLY A 221 -11.92 31.80 -8.18
C GLY A 221 -12.61 30.47 -7.85
N THR A 222 -13.89 30.57 -7.44
CA THR A 222 -14.73 29.45 -7.00
C THR A 222 -14.87 28.38 -8.07
N ARG A 223 -14.75 27.11 -7.68
CA ARG A 223 -15.10 25.97 -8.54
C ARG A 223 -16.48 25.45 -8.18
N LEU A 224 -17.31 25.22 -9.19
CA LEU A 224 -18.64 24.63 -9.03
C LEU A 224 -18.63 23.21 -9.58
N LEU A 225 -19.03 22.26 -8.75
CA LEU A 225 -19.22 20.86 -9.07
C LEU A 225 -20.73 20.56 -9.02
N HIS A 226 -21.24 19.82 -10.00
CA HIS A 226 -22.66 19.46 -10.04
C HIS A 226 -22.81 17.95 -10.07
N VAL A 227 -23.56 17.42 -9.11
CA VAL A 227 -23.87 15.99 -8.99
C VAL A 227 -25.35 15.79 -9.29
N ALA A 228 -25.63 15.07 -10.37
CA ALA A 228 -26.94 14.77 -10.88
C ALA A 228 -27.03 13.29 -11.27
N ASN A 229 -28.25 12.79 -11.49
CA ASN A 229 -28.51 11.37 -11.76
C ASN A 229 -27.72 10.80 -12.96
N ASP A 230 -27.39 11.62 -13.94
CA ASP A 230 -26.63 11.27 -15.14
C ASP A 230 -25.12 11.12 -14.89
N ASN A 231 -24.58 11.78 -13.85
CA ASN A 231 -23.14 11.83 -13.58
C ASN A 231 -22.73 11.25 -12.22
N LEU A 232 -23.63 10.53 -11.53
CA LEU A 232 -23.40 9.93 -10.20
C LEU A 232 -22.14 9.06 -10.08
N ALA A 233 -21.76 8.36 -11.16
CA ALA A 233 -20.59 7.49 -11.18
C ALA A 233 -19.29 8.20 -11.57
N ILE A 234 -19.37 9.46 -12.01
CA ILE A 234 -18.23 10.22 -12.52
C ILE A 234 -17.57 10.95 -11.36
N MET A 235 -16.32 10.58 -11.07
CA MET A 235 -15.50 11.28 -10.09
C MET A 235 -15.14 12.68 -10.61
N GLN A 236 -15.44 13.71 -9.81
CA GLN A 236 -15.06 15.09 -10.08
C GLN A 236 -13.99 15.51 -9.08
N SER A 237 -12.89 16.10 -9.55
CA SER A 237 -11.77 16.54 -8.72
C SER A 237 -11.42 18.00 -8.98
N VAL A 238 -10.95 18.68 -7.93
CA VAL A 238 -10.43 20.05 -8.02
C VAL A 238 -9.02 20.03 -7.46
N GLU A 239 -8.04 20.28 -8.33
CA GLU A 239 -6.65 20.41 -7.92
C GLU A 239 -6.41 21.82 -7.38
N ILE A 240 -5.91 21.91 -6.14
CA ILE A 240 -5.55 23.15 -5.49
C ILE A 240 -4.01 23.23 -5.50
N PRO A 241 -3.40 24.03 -6.38
CA PRO A 241 -1.95 24.13 -6.45
C PRO A 241 -1.42 24.84 -5.20
N GLU A 242 -0.24 24.42 -4.72
CA GLU A 242 0.42 25.03 -3.56
C GLU A 242 -0.56 25.24 -2.39
N ALA A 243 -1.18 24.15 -1.90
CA ALA A 243 -2.29 24.25 -0.95
C ALA A 243 -1.93 25.03 0.33
N TRP A 244 -2.29 26.32 0.36
CA TRP A 244 -2.16 27.21 1.51
C TRP A 244 -3.49 27.92 1.78
N GLY A 245 -3.71 28.26 3.05
CA GLY A 245 -4.93 28.93 3.50
C GLY A 245 -6.13 28.00 3.64
N THR A 246 -7.32 28.59 3.72
CA THR A 246 -8.56 27.88 4.03
C THR A 246 -9.30 27.40 2.79
N VAL A 247 -9.91 26.22 2.86
CA VAL A 247 -10.85 25.71 1.86
C VAL A 247 -12.26 25.73 2.46
N LYS A 248 -13.17 26.44 1.82
CA LYS A 248 -14.59 26.51 2.18
C LYS A 248 -15.39 25.77 1.12
N VAL A 249 -16.24 24.86 1.56
CA VAL A 249 -17.13 24.13 0.67
C VAL A 249 -18.57 24.38 1.07
N THR A 250 -19.42 24.74 0.10
CA THR A 250 -20.86 24.87 0.34
C THR A 250 -21.65 24.02 -0.65
N ALA A 251 -22.49 23.15 -0.11
CA ALA A 251 -23.35 22.26 -0.88
C ALA A 251 -24.80 22.78 -0.79
N ARG A 252 -25.50 22.80 -1.93
CA ARG A 252 -26.92 23.18 -2.04
C ARG A 252 -27.67 22.16 -2.89
N GLY A 253 -28.90 21.85 -2.52
CA GLY A 253 -29.76 20.90 -3.24
C GLY A 253 -30.15 19.70 -2.38
N ALA A 254 -30.49 18.60 -3.03
CA ALA A 254 -30.97 17.37 -2.38
C ALA A 254 -30.20 16.15 -2.89
N GLY A 255 -29.93 15.20 -1.99
CA GLY A 255 -29.20 13.96 -2.28
C GLY A 255 -27.98 13.79 -1.39
N PHE A 256 -27.14 12.80 -1.73
CA PHE A 256 -25.92 12.47 -1.00
C PHE A 256 -24.72 12.57 -1.93
N ALA A 257 -23.65 13.23 -1.48
CA ALA A 257 -22.37 13.26 -2.16
C ALA A 257 -21.25 13.02 -1.14
N ILE A 258 -20.21 12.30 -1.55
CA ILE A 258 -19.03 12.09 -0.73
C ILE A 258 -17.96 13.06 -1.20
N LEU A 259 -17.57 13.97 -0.32
CA LEU A 259 -16.52 14.95 -0.56
C LEU A 259 -15.28 14.55 0.25
N GLN A 260 -14.12 14.54 -0.40
CA GLN A 260 -12.86 14.21 0.24
C GLN A 260 -11.79 15.23 -0.16
N MET A 261 -11.00 15.66 0.82
CA MET A 261 -9.82 16.47 0.61
C MET A 261 -8.59 15.65 1.00
N SER A 262 -7.62 15.57 0.10
CA SER A 262 -6.35 14.88 0.35
C SER A 262 -5.20 15.86 0.14
N VAL A 263 -4.28 15.88 1.09
CA VAL A 263 -3.07 16.72 1.06
C VAL A 263 -1.88 15.81 1.22
N GLN A 264 -0.88 15.97 0.34
CA GLN A 264 0.36 15.21 0.37
C GLN A 264 1.54 16.19 0.31
N TYR A 265 2.48 16.03 1.22
CA TYR A 265 3.70 16.82 1.30
C TYR A 265 4.84 15.96 1.84
N ASN A 266 6.08 16.32 1.52
CA ASN A 266 7.26 15.62 2.02
C ASN A 266 7.73 16.26 3.33
N VAL A 267 8.23 15.43 4.24
CA VAL A 267 8.70 15.86 5.56
C VAL A 267 10.04 15.21 5.85
N ASP A 268 11.04 16.02 6.14
CA ASP A 268 12.39 15.62 6.51
C ASP A 268 12.65 15.71 8.03
N ILE A 269 11.88 16.52 8.76
CA ILE A 269 11.99 16.66 10.21
C ILE A 269 11.24 15.53 10.93
N ALA A 270 11.96 14.75 11.74
CA ALA A 270 11.43 13.59 12.47
C ALA A 270 10.15 13.88 13.31
N ARG A 271 10.03 15.09 13.88
CA ARG A 271 8.84 15.51 14.65
C ARG A 271 7.55 15.52 13.83
N PHE A 272 7.64 15.81 12.53
CA PHE A 272 6.49 15.92 11.63
C PHE A 272 6.26 14.64 10.82
N GLN A 273 7.14 13.64 10.94
CA GLN A 273 6.95 12.33 10.32
C GLN A 273 5.85 11.56 11.04
N THR A 274 4.97 10.92 10.26
CA THR A 274 3.92 10.07 10.82
C THR A 274 4.56 8.79 11.35
N GLN A 275 4.58 8.67 12.68
CA GLN A 275 5.10 7.49 13.35
C GLN A 275 4.14 6.31 13.17
N PRO A 276 4.64 5.07 13.14
CA PRO A 276 3.78 3.90 13.09
C PRO A 276 2.88 3.85 14.34
N PRO A 277 1.56 3.69 14.17
CA PRO A 277 0.65 3.49 15.31
C PRO A 277 1.07 2.32 16.20
N VAL A 278 1.62 1.27 15.59
CA VAL A 278 2.22 0.13 16.27
C VAL A 278 3.57 -0.22 15.64
N PRO A 279 4.69 -0.03 16.35
CA PRO A 279 6.00 -0.46 15.88
C PRO A 279 6.13 -1.99 16.04
N ALA A 280 5.62 -2.74 15.05
CA ALA A 280 5.48 -4.20 15.13
C ALA A 280 6.63 -4.99 14.48
N PHE A 281 7.58 -4.29 13.85
CA PHE A 281 8.69 -4.91 13.13
C PHE A 281 10.02 -4.26 13.51
N ASP A 282 11.09 -5.05 13.54
CA ASP A 282 12.47 -4.56 13.47
C ASP A 282 12.88 -4.51 11.99
N LEU A 283 13.66 -3.51 11.60
CA LEU A 283 14.10 -3.32 10.23
C LEU A 283 15.54 -2.79 10.19
N LEU A 284 16.41 -3.58 9.56
CA LEU A 284 17.80 -3.21 9.29
C LEU A 284 18.01 -3.20 7.78
N ALA A 285 18.20 -2.02 7.20
CA ALA A 285 18.42 -1.84 5.78
C ALA A 285 19.78 -1.17 5.55
N GLN A 286 20.72 -1.87 4.92
CA GLN A 286 22.06 -1.34 4.70
C GLN A 286 22.66 -1.81 3.37
N PRO A 287 23.43 -0.94 2.69
CA PRO A 287 24.24 -1.36 1.57
C PRO A 287 25.40 -2.23 2.09
N LEU A 288 25.57 -3.42 1.54
CA LEU A 288 26.73 -4.25 1.86
C LEU A 288 27.97 -3.72 1.14
N ARG A 289 27.83 -3.38 -0.14
CA ARG A 289 28.95 -2.99 -0.98
C ARG A 289 28.51 -2.18 -2.20
N TYR A 290 29.25 -1.14 -2.50
CA TYR A 290 29.22 -0.45 -3.80
C TYR A 290 30.41 -0.90 -4.63
N TYR A 291 30.19 -1.32 -5.87
CA TYR A 291 31.25 -1.76 -6.76
C TYR A 291 30.94 -1.49 -8.23
N GLY A 292 31.89 -1.84 -9.09
CA GLY A 292 31.87 -1.46 -10.50
C GLY A 292 32.27 0.00 -10.70
N ARG A 293 32.25 0.43 -11.97
CA ARG A 293 32.69 1.78 -12.34
C ARG A 293 31.71 2.82 -11.81
N ASN A 294 32.22 3.75 -10.99
CA ASN A 294 31.41 4.81 -10.38
C ASN A 294 30.16 4.23 -9.70
N GLN A 295 30.37 3.14 -8.94
CA GLN A 295 29.36 2.47 -8.12
C GLN A 295 28.16 1.94 -8.92
N SER A 296 28.39 1.42 -10.13
CA SER A 296 27.33 0.91 -11.00
C SER A 296 26.55 -0.26 -10.41
N HIS A 297 27.08 -0.97 -9.42
CA HIS A 297 26.39 -2.04 -8.70
C HIS A 297 26.33 -1.75 -7.21
N ILE A 298 25.17 -2.00 -6.61
CA ILE A 298 24.95 -1.89 -5.17
C ILE A 298 24.43 -3.23 -4.69
N GLU A 299 25.24 -3.93 -3.90
CA GLU A 299 24.80 -5.08 -3.12
C GLU A 299 24.10 -4.58 -1.86
N PHE A 300 22.85 -4.98 -1.71
CA PHE A 300 21.97 -4.52 -0.64
C PHE A 300 21.52 -5.69 0.22
N GLN A 301 21.49 -5.47 1.53
CA GLN A 301 20.90 -6.40 2.48
C GLN A 301 19.85 -5.69 3.31
N SER A 302 18.64 -6.24 3.28
CA SER A 302 17.54 -5.78 4.13
C SER A 302 17.04 -6.93 4.97
N CYS A 303 17.04 -6.74 6.29
CA CYS A 303 16.58 -7.72 7.26
C CYS A 303 15.39 -7.17 8.03
N ALA A 304 14.38 -8.01 8.24
CA ALA A 304 13.26 -7.68 9.11
C ALA A 304 12.92 -8.84 10.04
N SER A 305 12.36 -8.51 11.20
CA SER A 305 11.76 -9.48 12.12
C SER A 305 10.51 -8.93 12.77
N TRP A 306 9.69 -9.83 13.31
CA TRP A 306 8.47 -9.51 14.03
C TRP A 306 8.78 -9.26 15.52
N THR A 307 8.43 -8.07 16.04
CA THR A 307 8.71 -7.70 17.43
C THR A 307 7.49 -7.81 18.35
N LEU A 308 6.27 -7.76 17.79
CA LEU A 308 5.02 -7.76 18.55
C LEU A 308 4.57 -9.19 18.95
N VAL A 309 5.43 -9.88 19.70
CA VAL A 309 5.23 -11.28 20.10
C VAL A 309 4.05 -11.47 21.06
N GLU A 310 3.71 -10.41 21.81
CA GLU A 310 2.54 -10.39 22.68
C GLU A 310 1.23 -10.62 21.91
N GLU A 311 1.13 -10.09 20.69
CA GLU A 311 -0.04 -10.31 19.84
C GLU A 311 0.04 -11.67 19.17
N SER A 312 1.18 -12.02 18.58
CA SER A 312 1.29 -13.31 17.92
C SER A 312 2.73 -13.78 17.83
N PRO A 313 2.99 -15.09 17.79
CA PRO A 313 4.34 -15.62 17.72
C PRO A 313 5.10 -15.30 16.42
N ARG A 314 4.41 -14.81 15.38
CA ARG A 314 4.93 -14.48 14.03
C ARG A 314 4.15 -13.26 13.51
N SER A 315 4.50 -12.68 12.38
CA SER A 315 3.67 -11.68 11.67
C SER A 315 2.63 -12.35 10.76
N GLY A 316 1.76 -11.55 10.15
CA GLY A 316 0.99 -11.99 8.99
C GLY A 316 1.78 -11.93 7.72
N LEU A 317 1.05 -11.97 6.60
CA LEU A 317 1.66 -11.70 5.31
C LEU A 317 2.29 -10.32 5.38
N ALA A 318 3.61 -10.28 5.29
CA ALA A 318 4.39 -9.07 5.47
C ALA A 318 4.96 -8.64 4.13
N VAL A 319 5.02 -7.32 3.91
CA VAL A 319 5.61 -6.73 2.72
C VAL A 319 6.75 -5.84 3.14
N MET A 320 7.90 -6.04 2.51
CA MET A 320 9.05 -5.16 2.60
C MET A 320 9.16 -4.37 1.29
N ASP A 321 8.95 -3.06 1.38
CA ASP A 321 9.08 -2.07 0.32
C ASP A 321 10.44 -1.38 0.46
N VAL A 322 11.33 -1.59 -0.52
CA VAL A 322 12.68 -0.99 -0.56
C VAL A 322 12.74 0.00 -1.71
N ALA A 323 12.89 1.30 -1.41
CA ALA A 323 13.12 2.30 -2.45
C ALA A 323 14.51 2.14 -3.08
N ILE A 324 14.57 2.28 -4.41
CA ILE A 324 15.81 2.15 -5.18
C ILE A 324 16.25 3.55 -5.66
N PRO A 325 17.57 3.87 -5.72
CA PRO A 325 18.04 5.10 -6.33
C PRO A 325 17.62 5.22 -7.80
N THR A 326 17.33 6.44 -8.24
CA THR A 326 16.93 6.73 -9.63
C THR A 326 17.98 6.24 -10.63
N GLY A 327 17.53 5.52 -11.67
CA GLY A 327 18.41 4.98 -12.70
C GLY A 327 19.01 3.61 -12.39
N TYR A 328 18.82 3.08 -11.16
CA TYR A 328 19.12 1.69 -10.83
C TYR A 328 17.91 0.79 -11.05
N MET A 329 18.16 -0.45 -11.44
CA MET A 329 17.14 -1.47 -11.63
C MET A 329 17.69 -2.86 -11.30
N ILE A 330 16.78 -3.81 -11.16
CA ILE A 330 17.09 -5.23 -11.12
C ILE A 330 16.13 -5.94 -12.06
N GLN A 331 16.65 -6.88 -12.84
CA GLN A 331 15.84 -7.67 -13.75
C GLN A 331 14.86 -8.55 -12.96
N GLN A 332 13.59 -8.57 -13.36
CA GLN A 332 12.55 -9.36 -12.69
C GLN A 332 12.91 -10.87 -12.67
N GLN A 333 13.56 -11.38 -13.72
CA GLN A 333 13.99 -12.78 -13.79
C GLN A 333 14.98 -13.16 -12.67
N ARG A 334 15.84 -12.22 -12.26
CA ARG A 334 16.78 -12.45 -11.14
C ARG A 334 16.05 -12.53 -9.80
N LEU A 335 15.02 -11.70 -9.61
CA LEU A 335 14.17 -11.75 -8.43
C LEU A 335 13.38 -13.06 -8.38
N ASP A 336 12.80 -13.48 -9.51
CA ASP A 336 12.04 -14.73 -9.60
C ASP A 336 12.96 -15.93 -9.31
N ALA A 337 14.18 -15.96 -9.86
CA ALA A 337 15.18 -16.98 -9.55
C ALA A 337 15.60 -16.97 -8.08
N TYR A 338 15.71 -15.79 -7.45
CA TYR A 338 16.01 -15.67 -6.02
C TYR A 338 14.90 -16.25 -5.15
N VAL A 339 13.63 -15.99 -5.47
CA VAL A 339 12.47 -16.60 -4.80
C VAL A 339 12.47 -18.12 -4.97
N LEU A 340 12.68 -18.61 -6.20
CA LEU A 340 12.72 -20.03 -6.52
C LEU A 340 13.88 -20.77 -5.84
N SER A 341 14.98 -20.07 -5.55
CA SER A 341 16.13 -20.65 -4.83
C SER A 341 15.80 -21.09 -3.41
N ARG A 342 14.67 -20.63 -2.84
CA ARG A 342 14.21 -20.93 -1.47
C ARG A 342 15.24 -20.65 -0.37
N ARG A 343 16.27 -19.82 -0.64
CA ARG A 343 17.25 -19.36 0.35
C ARG A 343 16.57 -18.65 1.53
N VAL A 344 15.47 -17.96 1.24
CA VAL A 344 14.58 -17.38 2.24
C VAL A 344 13.25 -18.14 2.17
N PRO A 345 13.01 -19.11 3.07
CA PRO A 345 11.87 -20.03 2.93
C PRO A 345 10.50 -19.35 2.95
N THR A 346 10.38 -18.25 3.71
CA THR A 346 9.15 -17.48 3.88
C THR A 346 8.87 -16.52 2.74
N LEU A 347 9.84 -16.26 1.85
CA LEU A 347 9.69 -15.36 0.71
C LEU A 347 8.90 -16.06 -0.40
N GLN A 348 7.72 -15.52 -0.71
CA GLN A 348 6.82 -16.09 -1.73
C GLN A 348 6.89 -15.36 -3.06
N ARG A 349 7.17 -14.06 -3.04
CA ARG A 349 7.18 -13.23 -4.24
C ARG A 349 8.12 -12.06 -4.06
N ALA A 350 8.82 -11.69 -5.13
CA ALA A 350 9.57 -10.46 -5.23
C ALA A 350 9.20 -9.74 -6.53
N LYS A 351 9.04 -8.42 -6.50
CA LYS A 351 8.64 -7.64 -7.67
C LYS A 351 9.42 -6.35 -7.76
N PHE A 352 9.95 -6.07 -8.94
CA PHE A 352 10.51 -4.76 -9.28
C PHE A 352 9.42 -3.84 -9.81
N LEU A 353 9.42 -2.61 -9.30
CA LEU A 353 8.66 -1.46 -9.80
C LEU A 353 9.67 -0.34 -10.10
N PRO A 354 9.36 0.65 -10.96
CA PRO A 354 10.33 1.63 -11.46
C PRO A 354 11.17 2.35 -10.40
N SER A 355 10.66 2.54 -9.18
CA SER A 355 11.37 3.21 -8.08
C SER A 355 11.53 2.35 -6.81
N LYS A 356 11.11 1.08 -6.83
CA LYS A 356 11.06 0.25 -5.62
C LYS A 356 11.05 -1.26 -5.85
N LEU A 357 11.47 -2.00 -4.83
CA LEU A 357 11.35 -3.45 -4.75
C LEU A 357 10.36 -3.85 -3.69
N LEU A 358 9.49 -4.79 -4.02
CA LEU A 358 8.53 -5.37 -3.10
C LEU A 358 8.88 -6.83 -2.85
N PHE A 359 9.12 -7.19 -1.60
CA PHE A 359 9.28 -8.57 -1.14
C PHE A 359 8.08 -8.98 -0.29
N TYR A 360 7.42 -10.07 -0.67
CA TYR A 360 6.24 -10.61 0.00
C TYR A 360 6.62 -11.87 0.77
N PHE A 361 6.44 -11.83 2.08
CA PHE A 361 6.68 -12.95 2.98
C PHE A 361 5.35 -13.52 3.47
N ASP A 362 5.23 -14.84 3.58
CA ASP A 362 4.06 -15.47 4.22
C ASP A 362 3.91 -15.02 5.68
N TYR A 363 5.03 -14.96 6.38
CA TYR A 363 5.17 -14.42 7.73
C TYR A 363 6.63 -14.07 8.00
N LEU A 364 6.85 -13.21 8.99
CA LEU A 364 8.13 -12.95 9.63
C LEU A 364 8.09 -13.49 11.06
N SER A 365 9.14 -14.19 11.49
CA SER A 365 9.31 -14.62 12.87
C SER A 365 10.05 -13.55 13.68
N PRO A 366 10.20 -13.73 15.00
CA PRO A 366 11.10 -12.91 15.81
C PRO A 366 12.56 -13.02 15.38
N GLU A 367 12.91 -14.11 14.69
CA GLU A 367 14.21 -14.29 14.05
C GLU A 367 14.35 -13.40 12.81
N ARG A 368 15.53 -12.80 12.64
CA ARG A 368 15.82 -11.90 11.52
C ARG A 368 15.83 -12.68 10.21
N THR A 369 14.92 -12.29 9.31
CA THR A 369 14.87 -12.78 7.94
C THR A 369 15.46 -11.72 7.02
N CYS A 370 16.51 -12.07 6.27
CA CYS A 370 17.24 -11.15 5.41
C CYS A 370 17.05 -11.49 3.93
N VAL A 371 16.89 -10.46 3.10
CA VAL A 371 16.96 -10.55 1.65
C VAL A 371 18.21 -9.85 1.14
N ASN A 372 18.96 -10.53 0.29
CA ASN A 372 20.18 -10.02 -0.31
C ASN A 372 19.97 -9.93 -1.82
N PHE A 373 20.17 -8.75 -2.40
CA PHE A 373 19.99 -8.53 -3.83
C PHE A 373 20.94 -7.44 -4.32
N THR A 374 21.19 -7.45 -5.63
CA THR A 374 22.08 -6.48 -6.27
C THR A 374 21.28 -5.67 -7.27
N ILE A 375 21.29 -4.35 -7.12
CA ILE A 375 20.72 -3.40 -8.09
C ILE A 375 21.84 -2.84 -8.96
N GLU A 376 21.55 -2.62 -10.24
CA GLU A 376 22.51 -2.21 -11.26
C GLU A 376 22.06 -0.91 -11.91
N ARG A 377 23.00 0.01 -12.15
CA ARG A 377 22.73 1.28 -12.83
C ARG A 377 22.51 1.03 -14.31
N TRP A 378 21.31 1.36 -14.79
CA TRP A 378 20.94 1.29 -16.20
C TRP A 378 20.94 2.66 -16.87
N PHE A 379 20.50 3.69 -16.13
CA PHE A 379 20.49 5.07 -16.61
C PHE A 379 21.52 5.90 -15.83
N PRO A 380 22.37 6.70 -16.51
CA PRO A 380 23.27 7.62 -15.85
C PRO A 380 22.50 8.81 -15.29
N VAL A 381 22.26 8.82 -13.98
CA VAL A 381 21.59 9.93 -13.28
C VAL A 381 22.59 10.51 -12.28
N ALA A 382 22.84 11.82 -12.35
CA ALA A 382 23.63 12.54 -11.35
C ALA A 382 22.71 13.14 -10.29
N ASN A 383 23.27 13.51 -9.13
CA ASN A 383 22.52 14.15 -8.04
C ASN A 383 21.25 13.37 -7.64
N MET A 384 21.41 12.04 -7.46
CA MET A 384 20.33 11.14 -7.08
C MET A 384 19.82 11.44 -5.66
N SER A 385 18.64 10.98 -5.28
CA SER A 385 18.18 11.13 -3.88
C SER A 385 19.11 10.41 -2.89
N ARG A 386 19.59 11.13 -1.87
CA ARG A 386 20.47 10.57 -0.82
C ARG A 386 19.73 9.62 0.12
N TYR A 387 18.56 10.02 0.60
CA TYR A 387 17.80 9.29 1.60
C TYR A 387 16.66 8.54 0.93
N LEU A 388 16.68 7.21 1.02
CA LEU A 388 15.70 6.34 0.40
C LEU A 388 14.96 5.54 1.48
N PRO A 389 13.62 5.59 1.53
CA PRO A 389 12.87 4.88 2.56
C PRO A 389 12.87 3.37 2.30
N VAL A 390 12.98 2.61 3.38
CA VAL A 390 12.73 1.18 3.41
C VAL A 390 11.65 0.93 4.45
N ARG A 391 10.56 0.29 4.07
CA ARG A 391 9.39 0.09 4.93
C ARG A 391 9.04 -1.38 4.98
N VAL A 392 8.76 -1.89 6.17
CA VAL A 392 8.16 -3.22 6.38
C VAL A 392 6.83 -3.06 7.07
N TYR A 393 5.79 -3.72 6.56
CA TYR A 393 4.43 -3.61 7.10
C TYR A 393 3.63 -4.91 6.93
N ASP A 394 2.61 -5.08 7.77
CA ASP A 394 1.62 -6.16 7.61
C ASP A 394 0.64 -5.79 6.49
N TYR A 395 0.40 -6.71 5.56
CA TYR A 395 -0.43 -6.47 4.39
C TYR A 395 -1.91 -6.27 4.71
N TYR A 396 -2.43 -6.93 5.74
CA TYR A 396 -3.84 -6.83 6.13
C TYR A 396 -4.09 -5.77 7.20
N ALA A 397 -3.04 -5.32 7.87
CA ALA A 397 -3.09 -4.30 8.91
C ALA A 397 -1.88 -3.35 8.79
N PRO A 398 -1.86 -2.48 7.76
CA PRO A 398 -0.71 -1.63 7.46
C PRO A 398 -0.44 -0.54 8.49
N GLU A 399 -1.32 -0.37 9.49
CA GLU A 399 -1.02 0.39 10.71
C GLU A 399 0.14 -0.22 11.53
N ARG A 400 0.43 -1.51 11.33
CA ARG A 400 1.62 -2.18 11.86
C ARG A 400 2.74 -2.08 10.85
N TYR A 401 3.63 -1.12 11.05
CA TYR A 401 4.81 -0.97 10.20
C TYR A 401 6.02 -0.47 10.98
N ASN A 402 7.17 -0.63 10.35
CA ASN A 402 8.37 0.10 10.69
C ASN A 402 9.02 0.64 9.41
N GLU A 403 9.69 1.77 9.51
CA GLU A 403 10.34 2.44 8.39
C GLU A 403 11.74 2.86 8.82
N SER A 404 12.70 2.63 7.94
CA SER A 404 14.07 3.07 8.08
C SER A 404 14.51 3.80 6.81
N ILE A 405 15.62 4.51 6.90
CA ILE A 405 16.16 5.27 5.78
C ILE A 405 17.51 4.67 5.42
N PHE A 406 17.67 4.35 4.15
CA PHE A 406 18.94 4.00 3.53
C PHE A 406 19.66 5.28 3.07
N ASP A 407 20.88 5.51 3.57
CA ASP A 407 21.77 6.58 3.12
C ASP A 407 22.61 6.12 1.91
N ALA A 408 22.23 6.63 0.73
CA ALA A 408 22.88 6.38 -0.55
C ALA A 408 23.94 7.46 -0.88
N LEU A 409 24.62 8.01 0.15
CA LEU A 409 25.66 9.04 0.01
C LEU A 409 26.66 8.78 -1.14
N PRO A 410 27.22 7.56 -1.33
CA PRO A 410 28.17 7.32 -2.40
C PRO A 410 27.61 7.66 -3.79
N THR A 411 26.33 7.35 -4.04
CA THR A 411 25.65 7.64 -5.31
C THR A 411 25.17 9.07 -5.42
N TYR A 412 24.82 9.70 -4.29
CA TYR A 412 24.46 11.11 -4.21
C TYR A 412 25.61 12.02 -4.64
N LEU A 413 26.84 11.67 -4.24
CA LEU A 413 28.05 12.44 -4.55
C LEU A 413 28.46 12.37 -6.03
N LEU A 414 27.88 11.44 -6.81
CA LEU A 414 28.22 11.30 -8.22
C LEU A 414 27.77 12.52 -9.03
N ASN A 415 28.74 13.17 -9.65
CA ASN A 415 28.49 14.29 -10.55
C ASN A 415 28.17 13.82 -11.99
N ILE A 416 27.72 14.75 -12.82
CA ILE A 416 27.36 14.50 -14.23
C ILE A 416 28.51 13.90 -15.06
N CYS A 417 29.75 14.21 -14.71
CA CYS A 417 30.93 13.73 -15.42
C CYS A 417 31.36 12.33 -14.99
N GLU A 418 31.12 11.96 -13.74
CA GLU A 418 31.34 10.61 -13.22
C GLU A 418 30.28 9.65 -13.73
N VAL A 419 29.03 10.08 -13.86
CA VAL A 419 28.00 9.23 -14.49
C VAL A 419 28.12 9.19 -16.02
N CYS A 420 29.09 9.91 -16.61
CA CYS A 420 29.42 9.89 -18.04
C CYS A 420 28.20 10.12 -18.96
N GLY A 421 27.42 11.18 -18.67
CA GLY A 421 26.25 11.56 -19.47
C GLY A 421 26.50 12.72 -20.46
N SER A 422 27.72 13.25 -20.56
CA SER A 422 28.01 14.42 -21.40
C SER A 422 29.39 14.36 -22.05
N SER A 423 29.45 14.76 -23.32
CA SER A 423 30.69 14.95 -24.08
C SER A 423 31.51 16.16 -23.61
N GLN A 424 30.91 17.07 -22.82
CA GLN A 424 31.58 18.25 -22.27
C GLN A 424 32.46 17.93 -21.05
N CYS A 425 32.43 16.68 -20.58
CA CYS A 425 33.19 16.27 -19.41
C CYS A 425 34.65 15.96 -19.78
N PRO A 426 35.63 16.72 -19.26
CA PRO A 426 37.03 16.66 -19.69
C PRO A 426 37.72 15.30 -19.42
N TYR A 427 37.12 14.44 -18.59
CA TYR A 427 37.70 13.15 -18.21
C TYR A 427 36.79 11.94 -18.48
N CYS A 428 35.73 12.08 -19.28
CA CYS A 428 34.92 10.91 -19.63
C CYS A 428 35.61 10.09 -20.74
N ALA A 429 36.25 8.99 -20.35
CA ALA A 429 37.00 8.12 -21.27
C ALA A 429 36.19 7.59 -22.46
N ILE A 430 34.85 7.55 -22.41
CA ILE A 430 34.01 7.07 -23.54
C ILE A 430 33.95 8.12 -24.66
N TYR A 431 33.89 9.41 -24.32
CA TYR A 431 33.87 10.52 -25.28
C TYR A 431 35.29 11.01 -25.64
N ASN A 432 36.24 10.90 -24.70
CA ASN A 432 37.61 11.40 -24.87
C ASN A 432 38.59 10.31 -25.35
N ALA A 433 38.19 9.05 -25.45
CA ALA A 433 38.94 8.03 -26.18
C ALA A 433 38.69 8.20 -27.69
N GLY A 434 39.26 9.25 -28.27
CA GLY A 434 39.59 9.21 -29.68
C GLY A 434 40.72 8.18 -29.88
N PRO A 435 40.71 7.36 -30.94
CA PRO A 435 41.89 6.58 -31.29
C PRO A 435 43.06 7.58 -31.39
N ARG A 436 44.07 7.44 -30.51
CA ARG A 436 45.32 8.19 -30.68
C ARG A 436 45.76 7.93 -32.12
N ALA A 437 45.91 9.00 -32.91
CA ALA A 437 46.20 8.90 -34.33
C ALA A 437 47.54 8.16 -34.55
N VAL A 438 47.49 6.83 -34.62
CA VAL A 438 48.62 5.97 -35.00
C VAL A 438 49.07 6.33 -36.43
N ALA A 439 48.19 6.96 -37.21
CA ALA A 439 48.48 7.50 -38.54
C ALA A 439 49.42 8.72 -38.57
N ALA A 440 49.64 9.42 -37.44
CA ALA A 440 50.47 10.63 -37.43
C ALA A 440 51.98 10.32 -37.58
N VAL A 441 52.45 9.19 -37.02
CA VAL A 441 53.86 8.79 -37.06
C VAL A 441 54.35 8.44 -38.48
N PRO A 442 53.65 7.58 -39.27
CA PRO A 442 54.10 7.28 -40.62
C PRO A 442 54.00 8.49 -41.56
N LEU A 443 53.01 9.37 -41.39
CA LEU A 443 52.89 10.61 -42.17
C LEU A 443 54.00 11.62 -41.86
N LEU A 444 54.38 11.76 -40.59
CA LEU A 444 55.53 12.58 -40.18
C LEU A 444 56.84 12.01 -40.74
N LEU A 445 57.04 10.70 -40.67
CA LEU A 445 58.21 10.06 -41.26
C LEU A 445 58.26 10.23 -42.79
N LEU A 446 57.13 10.10 -43.48
CA LEU A 446 57.03 10.36 -44.92
C LEU A 446 57.35 11.83 -45.25
N ALA A 447 56.87 12.78 -44.46
CA ALA A 447 57.18 14.21 -44.64
C ALA A 447 58.68 14.49 -44.43
N VAL A 448 59.32 13.85 -43.43
CA VAL A 448 60.76 13.96 -43.18
C VAL A 448 61.57 13.33 -44.33
N VAL A 449 61.15 12.17 -44.85
CA VAL A 449 61.81 11.54 -46.01
C VAL A 449 61.66 12.39 -47.27
N VAL A 450 60.47 12.96 -47.53
CA VAL A 450 60.24 13.84 -48.69
C VAL A 450 61.05 15.13 -48.60
N THR A 451 61.20 15.70 -47.40
CA THR A 451 62.02 16.91 -47.21
C THR A 451 63.52 16.63 -47.35
N LEU A 452 64.02 15.51 -46.80
CA LEU A 452 65.41 15.08 -46.98
C LEU A 452 65.74 14.75 -48.44
N THR A 453 64.86 14.03 -49.14
CA THR A 453 65.07 13.70 -50.57
C THR A 453 65.01 14.93 -51.47
N ARG A 454 64.19 15.94 -51.14
CA ARG A 454 64.21 17.25 -51.81
C ARG A 454 65.47 18.05 -51.52
N TYR A 455 66.05 17.96 -50.32
CA TYR A 455 67.26 18.70 -49.95
C TYR A 455 68.54 18.08 -50.54
N ILE A 456 68.55 16.76 -50.78
CA ILE A 456 69.71 16.03 -51.33
C ILE A 456 69.74 16.08 -52.87
N ARG A 457 68.59 16.18 -53.55
CA ARG A 457 68.52 16.22 -55.03
C ARG A 457 69.22 17.41 -55.73
N PRO A 458 69.34 18.63 -55.19
CA PRO A 458 70.04 19.70 -55.90
C PRO A 458 71.57 19.63 -55.81
N GLN A 459 72.16 18.77 -54.97
CA GLN A 459 73.63 18.65 -54.86
C GLN A 459 74.26 17.61 -55.81
N LEU A 460 73.47 16.72 -56.41
CA LEU A 460 73.95 15.69 -57.35
C LEU A 460 73.82 16.07 -58.83
N LEU A 461 73.08 17.15 -59.15
CA LEU A 461 72.88 17.62 -60.53
C LEU A 461 73.84 18.75 -60.95
N SER A 462 74.69 19.26 -60.05
CA SER A 462 75.70 20.29 -60.35
C SER A 462 77.08 19.75 -60.76
N HIS A 463 77.24 18.42 -60.91
CA HIS A 463 78.53 17.79 -61.27
C HIS A 463 78.52 17.00 -62.59
N LEU A 464 77.50 17.15 -63.45
CA LEU A 464 77.38 16.40 -64.72
C LEU A 464 77.11 17.28 -65.96
N VAL A 465 77.46 18.57 -65.92
CA VAL A 465 77.56 19.40 -67.13
C VAL A 465 78.80 20.29 -67.04
N THR A 466 79.96 19.71 -67.37
CA THR A 466 81.12 20.37 -67.98
C THR A 466 81.91 19.32 -68.74
#